data_AF-A0A4U4E1Q3-F1
#
_entry.id   AF-A0A4U4E1Q3-F1
#
_cell.length_a   1.000
_cell.length_b   1.000
_cell.length_c   1.000
_cell.angle_alpha   90.00
_cell.angle_beta   90.00
_cell.angle_gamma   90.00
#
_symmetry.space_group_name_H-M   'P 1'
#
loop_
_entity.id
_entity.type
_entity.pdbx_description
1 polymer ?
#
loop_
_entity_poly.entity_id
_entity_poly.type
_entity_poly.pdbx_seq_one_letter_code
_entity_poly.pdbx_strand_id
1 'polypeptide(L)'
;MKISEETFEEKFVGFLVNRVSNRLELSREDSLKIEYGLNILVINLVKMIIIYSSSITLGCFKETLIVHSSFCILRRYNYGFHFNSNLVCTLFGILLFVLFPFTMKYFNYDIPIYHNLTILSQVHNPV
;
A
#
# COMPACT_ATOMS: atom_id res chain seq x y z
N MET A 1 12.79 1.96 24.32
CA MET A 1 12.72 2.01 22.85
C MET A 1 13.85 1.13 22.35
N LYS A 2 13.55 -0.08 21.86
CA LYS A 2 14.60 -0.99 21.34
C LYS A 2 15.15 -0.37 20.07
N ILE A 3 16.47 -0.16 20.06
CA ILE A 3 17.24 0.20 18.87
C ILE A 3 17.24 -1.05 17.98
N SER A 4 16.15 -1.26 17.22
CA SER A 4 16.22 -2.04 16.00
C SER A 4 17.02 -1.23 15.00
N GLU A 5 17.88 -1.86 14.21
CA GLU A 5 18.63 -1.22 13.13
C GLU A 5 17.75 -0.20 12.40
N GLU A 6 18.09 1.08 12.49
CA GLU A 6 17.32 2.15 11.85
C GLU A 6 17.27 1.91 10.34
N THR A 7 16.06 1.73 9.83
CA THR A 7 15.81 1.53 8.41
C THR A 7 16.20 2.78 7.61
N PHE A 8 16.49 2.63 6.31
CA PHE A 8 16.86 3.77 5.46
C PHE A 8 15.74 4.83 5.46
N GLU A 9 14.49 4.36 5.47
CA GLU A 9 13.28 5.16 5.56
C GLU A 9 13.26 6.03 6.82
N GLU A 10 13.57 5.46 7.98
CA GLU A 10 13.62 6.19 9.25
C GLU A 10 14.72 7.25 9.24
N LYS A 11 15.90 6.94 8.67
CA LYS A 11 16.99 7.93 8.52
C LYS A 11 16.60 9.08 7.59
N PHE A 12 15.92 8.76 6.49
CA PHE A 12 15.43 9.77 5.55
C PHE A 12 14.36 10.67 6.19
N VAL A 13 13.44 10.08 6.97
CA VAL A 13 12.43 10.81 7.74
C VAL A 13 13.09 11.71 8.77
N GLY A 14 14.05 11.20 9.55
CA GLY A 14 14.80 11.98 10.53
C GLY A 14 15.50 13.17 9.89
N PHE A 15 16.10 12.99 8.70
CA PHE A 15 16.68 14.09 7.93
C PHE A 15 15.64 15.16 7.56
N LEU A 16 14.47 14.76 7.07
CA LEU A 16 13.40 15.69 6.69
C LEU A 16 12.84 16.44 7.91
N VAL A 17 12.58 15.75 9.01
CA VAL A 17 12.06 16.38 10.24
C VAL A 17 13.06 17.37 10.80
N ASN A 18 14.36 17.05 10.80
CA ASN A 18 15.37 18.00 11.27
C ASN A 18 15.39 19.28 10.42
N ARG A 19 15.13 19.19 9.12
CA ARG A 19 15.04 20.37 8.24
C ARG A 19 13.79 21.19 8.50
N VAL A 20 12.65 20.54 8.73
CA VAL A 20 11.36 21.20 8.98
C VAL A 20 11.31 21.82 10.37
N SER A 21 11.72 21.09 11.40
CA SER A 21 11.72 21.54 12.79
C SER A 21 12.62 22.78 13.00
N ASN A 22 13.81 22.80 12.38
CA ASN A 22 14.71 23.97 12.42
C ASN A 22 14.17 25.21 11.69
N ARG A 23 13.20 25.05 10.78
CA ARG A 23 12.61 26.18 10.02
C ARG A 23 11.36 26.75 10.67
N LEU A 24 10.62 25.92 11.39
CA LEU A 24 9.30 26.25 11.94
C LEU A 24 9.29 26.38 13.46
N GLU A 25 10.45 26.26 14.13
CA GLU A 25 10.61 26.34 15.58
C GLU A 25 9.59 25.46 16.33
N LEU A 26 9.40 24.23 15.83
CA LEU A 26 8.38 23.34 16.34
C LEU A 26 8.65 22.93 17.78
N SER A 27 7.58 22.77 18.56
CA SER A 27 7.68 22.15 19.86
C SER A 27 8.21 20.71 19.73
N ARG A 28 8.79 20.18 20.82
CA ARG A 28 9.25 18.79 20.83
C ARG A 28 8.11 17.82 20.55
N GLU A 29 6.91 18.10 21.05
CA GLU A 29 5.73 17.27 20.84
C GLU A 29 5.30 17.27 19.37
N ASP A 30 5.27 18.44 18.73
CA ASP A 30 4.88 18.55 17.32
C ASP A 30 5.90 17.91 16.39
N SER A 31 7.20 18.03 16.71
CA SER A 31 8.27 17.35 15.98
C SER A 31 8.09 15.83 15.99
N LEU A 32 7.77 15.25 17.15
CA LEU A 32 7.52 13.81 17.29
C LEU A 32 6.27 13.35 16.53
N LYS A 33 5.19 14.15 16.55
CA LYS A 33 3.97 13.85 15.78
C LYS A 33 4.24 13.83 14.28
N ILE A 34 5.00 14.81 13.79
CA ILE A 34 5.38 14.91 12.38
C ILE A 34 6.30 13.76 11.99
N GLU A 35 7.30 13.45 12.82
CA GLU A 35 8.21 12.32 12.58
C GLU A 35 7.46 11.00 12.46
N TYR A 36 6.53 10.74 13.38
CA TYR A 36 5.71 9.53 13.34
C TYR A 36 4.85 9.47 12.07
N GLY A 37 4.14 10.55 11.75
CA GLY A 37 3.29 10.62 10.56
C GLY A 37 4.10 10.45 9.27
N LEU A 38 5.26 11.09 9.19
CA LEU A 38 6.16 11.01 8.05
C LEU A 38 6.80 9.62 7.92
N ASN A 39 7.14 8.98 9.03
CA ASN A 39 7.65 7.61 9.02
C ASN A 39 6.63 6.64 8.41
N ILE A 40 5.37 6.72 8.85
CA ILE A 40 4.28 5.91 8.28
C ILE A 40 4.06 6.22 6.80
N LEU A 41 4.16 7.48 6.41
CA LEU A 41 3.97 7.87 5.01
C LEU A 41 5.08 7.33 4.12
N VAL A 42 6.34 7.55 4.49
CA VAL A 42 7.52 7.13 3.71
C VAL A 42 7.60 5.61 3.62
N ILE A 43 7.41 4.89 4.72
CA ILE A 43 7.50 3.43 4.72
C ILE A 43 6.44 2.78 3.84
N ASN A 44 5.21 3.33 3.83
CA ASN A 44 4.15 2.83 2.95
C ASN A 44 4.40 3.24 1.50
N LEU A 45 4.94 4.44 1.24
CA LEU A 45 5.27 4.89 -0.12
C LEU A 45 6.36 4.01 -0.76
N VAL A 46 7.40 3.64 -0.01
CA VAL A 46 8.44 2.74 -0.49
C VAL A 46 7.85 1.35 -0.81
N LYS A 47 7.00 0.80 0.07
CA LYS A 47 6.29 -0.47 -0.19
C LYS A 47 5.41 -0.40 -1.43
N MET A 48 4.70 0.70 -1.64
CA MET A 48 3.90 0.95 -2.84
C MET A 48 4.75 0.83 -4.10
N ILE A 49 5.90 1.51 -4.13
CA ILE A 49 6.80 1.48 -5.29
C ILE A 49 7.23 0.03 -5.57
N ILE A 50 7.61 -0.73 -4.55
CA ILE A 50 8.02 -2.14 -4.71
C ILE A 50 6.87 -3.00 -5.26
N ILE A 51 5.68 -2.89 -4.68
CA ILE A 51 4.48 -3.67 -5.06
C ILE A 51 4.07 -3.37 -6.50
N TYR A 52 3.93 -2.09 -6.86
CA TYR A 52 3.48 -1.70 -8.19
C TYR A 52 4.54 -1.95 -9.27
N SER A 53 5.83 -1.78 -8.95
CA SER A 53 6.89 -2.13 -9.89
C SER A 53 6.85 -3.64 -10.20
N SER A 54 6.70 -4.47 -9.17
CA SER A 54 6.60 -5.93 -9.32
C SER A 54 5.36 -6.36 -10.12
N SER A 55 4.20 -5.73 -9.88
CA SER A 55 2.96 -6.08 -10.60
C SER A 55 2.96 -5.64 -12.06
N ILE A 56 3.65 -4.54 -12.41
CA ILE A 56 3.86 -4.14 -13.79
C ILE A 56 4.73 -5.17 -14.52
N THR A 57 5.85 -5.61 -13.90
CA THR A 57 6.72 -6.64 -14.49
C THR A 57 5.99 -7.97 -14.72
N LEU A 58 5.08 -8.34 -13.83
CA LEU A 58 4.27 -9.57 -13.93
C LEU A 58 2.97 -9.40 -14.74
N GLY A 59 2.67 -8.18 -15.20
CA GLY A 59 1.48 -7.87 -15.99
C GLY A 59 0.15 -7.96 -15.23
N CYS A 60 0.15 -7.96 -13.89
CA CYS A 60 -1.05 -8.05 -13.04
C CYS A 60 -1.40 -6.72 -12.36
N PHE A 61 -1.06 -5.59 -12.99
CA PHE A 61 -1.22 -4.24 -12.41
C PHE A 61 -2.68 -3.91 -12.03
N LYS A 62 -3.65 -4.25 -12.89
CA LYS A 62 -5.07 -3.92 -12.65
C LYS A 62 -5.63 -4.70 -11.46
N GLU A 63 -5.31 -5.98 -11.40
CA GLU A 63 -5.72 -6.90 -10.35
C GLU A 63 -5.07 -6.51 -9.02
N THR A 64 -3.78 -6.16 -9.05
CA THR A 64 -3.04 -5.60 -7.92
C THR A 64 -3.68 -4.31 -7.42
N LEU A 65 -4.06 -3.39 -8.31
CA LEU A 65 -4.72 -2.14 -7.95
C LEU A 65 -6.05 -2.37 -7.22
N ILE A 66 -6.86 -3.33 -7.69
CA ILE A 66 -8.15 -3.67 -7.07
C ILE A 66 -7.92 -4.22 -5.66
N VAL A 67 -7.11 -5.28 -5.52
CA VAL A 67 -6.87 -5.94 -4.23
C VAL A 67 -6.22 -4.97 -3.23
N HIS A 68 -5.24 -4.19 -3.70
CA HIS A 68 -4.56 -3.23 -2.84
C HIS A 68 -5.47 -2.07 -2.40
N SER A 69 -6.36 -1.58 -3.27
CA SER A 69 -7.36 -0.56 -2.89
C SER A 69 -8.37 -1.08 -1.87
N SER A 70 -8.85 -2.32 -2.03
CA SER A 70 -9.72 -2.97 -1.04
C SER A 70 -9.03 -3.08 0.32
N PHE A 71 -7.75 -3.45 0.32
CA PHE A 71 -6.96 -3.50 1.54
C PHE A 71 -6.80 -2.12 2.20
N CYS A 72 -6.57 -1.05 1.43
CA CYS A 72 -6.48 0.31 1.97
C CYS A 72 -7.76 0.74 2.70
N ILE A 73 -8.94 0.38 2.18
CA ILE A 73 -10.23 0.66 2.83
C ILE A 73 -10.34 -0.14 4.14
N LEU A 74 -10.05 -1.44 4.10
CA LEU A 74 -10.11 -2.30 5.30
C LEU A 74 -9.13 -1.84 6.38
N ARG A 75 -7.94 -1.40 5.98
CA ARG A 75 -6.89 -0.95 6.90
C ARG A 75 -7.30 0.25 7.74
N ARG A 76 -8.24 1.09 7.27
CA ARG A 76 -8.78 2.21 8.04
C ARG A 76 -9.43 1.76 9.36
N TYR A 77 -9.95 0.53 9.42
CA TYR A 77 -10.67 -0.01 10.57
C TYR A 77 -9.81 -0.87 11.50
N ASN A 78 -8.56 -1.17 11.12
CA ASN A 78 -7.72 -2.13 11.85
C ASN A 78 -6.85 -1.49 12.96
N TYR A 79 -7.14 -0.24 13.37
CA TYR A 79 -6.53 0.50 14.50
C TYR A 79 -5.00 0.35 14.67
N GLY A 80 -4.26 0.17 13.58
CA GLY A 80 -2.80 0.09 13.63
C GLY A 80 -2.22 -1.28 13.92
N PHE A 81 -2.92 -2.38 13.59
CA PHE A 81 -2.31 -3.72 13.55
C PHE A 81 -1.12 -3.72 12.57
N HIS A 82 0.08 -3.56 13.11
CA HIS A 82 1.34 -3.52 12.38
C HIS A 82 2.16 -4.73 12.80
N PHE A 83 2.70 -5.45 11.81
CA PHE A 83 3.67 -6.50 12.12
C PHE A 83 4.89 -5.83 12.78
N ASN A 84 5.39 -6.40 13.88
CA ASN A 84 6.58 -5.91 14.58
C ASN A 84 7.87 -5.93 13.74
N SER A 85 7.82 -6.48 12.52
CA SER A 85 8.94 -6.50 11.58
C SER A 85 8.53 -5.89 10.23
N ASN A 86 9.25 -4.85 9.81
CA ASN A 86 9.07 -4.20 8.53
C ASN A 86 9.25 -5.18 7.36
N LEU A 87 10.22 -6.08 7.47
CA LEU A 87 10.54 -7.11 6.46
C LEU A 87 9.37 -8.09 6.28
N VAL A 88 8.78 -8.56 7.38
CA VAL A 88 7.59 -9.44 7.34
C VAL A 88 6.42 -8.72 6.68
N CYS A 89 6.22 -7.43 6.98
CA CYS A 89 5.17 -6.64 6.34
C CYS A 89 5.37 -6.50 4.83
N THR A 90 6.61 -6.29 4.37
CA THR A 90 6.94 -6.20 2.95
C THR A 90 6.75 -7.53 2.23
N LEU A 91 7.22 -8.64 2.81
CA LEU A 91 7.02 -9.98 2.25
C LEU A 91 5.53 -10.33 2.15
N PHE A 92 4.77 -10.07 3.21
CA PHE A 92 3.32 -10.30 3.21
C PHE A 92 2.60 -9.41 2.19
N GLY A 93 3.04 -8.15 2.04
CA GLY A 93 2.53 -7.25 1.01
C GLY A 93 2.77 -7.77 -0.41
N ILE A 94 3.97 -8.28 -0.71
CA ILE A 94 4.27 -8.88 -2.01
C ILE A 94 3.41 -10.13 -2.24
N LEU A 95 3.28 -10.99 -1.23
CA LEU A 95 2.46 -12.20 -1.32
C LEU A 95 0.98 -11.86 -1.61
N LEU A 96 0.41 -10.92 -0.87
CA LEU A 96 -1.01 -10.59 -0.95
C LEU A 96 -1.37 -9.68 -2.12
N PHE A 97 -0.51 -8.72 -2.47
CA PHE A 97 -0.83 -7.70 -3.48
C PHE A 97 -0.22 -7.98 -4.84
N VAL A 98 0.74 -8.91 -4.96
CA VAL A 98 1.37 -9.22 -6.25
C VAL A 98 1.16 -10.69 -6.61
N LEU A 99 1.59 -11.61 -5.75
CA LEU A 99 1.50 -13.04 -6.06
C LEU A 99 0.05 -13.54 -6.11
N PHE A 100 -0.78 -13.16 -5.14
CA PHE A 100 -2.19 -13.55 -5.14
C PHE A 100 -2.94 -13.07 -6.39
N PRO A 101 -2.91 -11.77 -6.79
CA PRO A 101 -3.51 -11.32 -8.04
C PRO A 101 -2.92 -11.98 -9.29
N PHE A 102 -1.61 -12.20 -9.31
CA PHE A 102 -0.94 -12.90 -10.42
C PHE A 102 -1.45 -14.34 -10.58
N THR A 103 -1.56 -15.11 -9.49
CA THR A 103 -2.09 -16.47 -9.54
C THR A 103 -3.56 -16.49 -9.97
N MET A 104 -4.39 -15.58 -9.45
CA MET A 104 -5.80 -15.47 -9.85
C MET A 104 -5.96 -15.19 -11.34
N LYS A 105 -5.12 -14.31 -11.89
CA LYS A 105 -5.05 -14.04 -13.32
C LYS A 105 -4.60 -15.27 -14.11
N TYR A 106 -3.57 -15.97 -13.65
CA TYR A 106 -3.03 -17.16 -14.33
C TYR A 106 -4.03 -18.32 -14.40
N PHE A 107 -4.83 -18.52 -13.36
CA PHE A 107 -5.86 -19.56 -13.32
C PHE A 107 -7.18 -19.16 -14.02
N ASN A 108 -7.20 -18.07 -14.82
CA ASN A 108 -8.39 -17.57 -15.54
C ASN A 108 -9.62 -17.43 -14.64
N TYR A 109 -9.46 -16.86 -13.43
CA TYR A 109 -10.60 -16.34 -12.70
C TYR A 109 -11.00 -15.01 -13.35
N ASP A 110 -11.61 -15.09 -14.54
CA ASP A 110 -12.26 -13.95 -15.19
C ASP A 110 -13.32 -13.43 -14.22
N ILE A 111 -12.99 -12.37 -13.49
CA ILE A 111 -13.93 -11.73 -12.57
C ILE A 111 -15.09 -11.21 -13.44
N PRO A 112 -16.29 -11.80 -13.39
CA PRO A 112 -17.35 -11.55 -14.36
C PRO A 112 -18.14 -10.27 -14.00
N ILE A 113 -17.45 -9.23 -13.54
CA ILE A 113 -18.07 -7.94 -13.20
C ILE A 113 -18.52 -7.22 -14.48
N TYR A 114 -17.86 -7.43 -15.61
CA TYR A 114 -18.22 -6.80 -16.89
C TYR A 114 -19.22 -7.59 -17.74
N HIS A 115 -19.37 -8.91 -17.53
CA HIS A 115 -20.25 -9.73 -18.37
C HIS A 115 -21.75 -9.44 -18.14
N ASN A 116 -22.12 -8.94 -16.96
CA ASN A 116 -23.53 -8.65 -16.61
C ASN A 116 -24.04 -7.31 -17.17
N LEU A 117 -23.15 -6.36 -17.49
CA LEU A 117 -23.55 -5.09 -18.12
C LEU A 117 -23.90 -5.27 -19.60
N THR A 118 -23.25 -6.22 -20.28
CA THR A 118 -23.57 -6.56 -21.67
C THR A 118 -24.96 -7.20 -21.77
N ILE A 119 -25.34 -8.07 -20.82
CA ILE A 119 -26.67 -8.69 -20.80
C ILE A 119 -27.77 -7.64 -20.57
N LEU A 120 -27.56 -6.66 -19.67
CA LEU A 120 -28.54 -5.58 -19.46
C LEU A 120 -28.67 -4.64 -20.67
N SER A 121 -27.59 -4.40 -21.41
CA SER A 121 -27.64 -3.63 -22.67
C SER A 121 -28.36 -4.35 -23.81
N GLN A 122 -28.37 -5.70 -23.79
CA GLN A 122 -29.08 -6.54 -24.75
C GLN A 122 -30.57 -6.69 -24.38
N VAL A 123 -30.91 -6.63 -23.09
CA VAL A 123 -32.30 -6.69 -22.60
C VAL A 123 -33.05 -5.35 -22.76
N HIS A 124 -32.34 -4.21 -22.77
CA HIS A 124 -32.97 -2.88 -22.90
C HIS A 124 -33.20 -2.43 -24.36
N ASN A 125 -32.80 -3.21 -25.37
CA ASN A 125 -33.17 -3.01 -26.77
C ASN A 125 -33.98 -4.21 -27.28
N PRO A 126 -35.26 -4.34 -26.89
CA PRO A 126 -36.16 -5.25 -27.58
C PRO A 126 -36.39 -4.70 -28.99
N VAL A 127 -36.12 -5.52 -30.00
CA VAL A 127 -36.58 -5.33 -31.38
C VAL A 127 -38.09 -5.11 -31.40
#